data_AF-A0A2H0AMH9-F1
#
_entry.id   AF-A0A2H0AMH9-F1
#
_cell.length_a   1.000
_cell.length_b   1.000
_cell.length_c   1.000
_cell.angle_alpha   90.00
_cell.angle_beta   90.00
_cell.angle_gamma   90.00
#
_symmetry.space_group_name_H-M   'P 1'
#
loop_
_entity.id
_entity.type
_entity.pdbx_description
1 polymer ?
#
loop_
_entity_poly.entity_id
_entity_poly.type
_entity_poly.pdbx_seq_one_letter_code
_entity_poly.pdbx_strand_id
1 'polypeptide(L)' 'MFAMTRELAVILGIDPIRLRLEWISSAEGTKFAQVATEFTRQVKAIGPSPLRKAA' A
#
# COMPACT_ATOMS: atom_id res chain seq x y z
N MET A 1 -12.03 -10.46 0.38
CA MET A 1 -12.14 -9.13 1.03
C MET A 1 -11.14 -8.12 0.47
N PHE A 2 -9.86 -8.47 0.25
CA PHE A 2 -8.86 -7.56 -0.34
C PHE A 2 -9.26 -6.98 -1.72
N ALA A 3 -9.81 -7.82 -2.61
CA ALA A 3 -10.26 -7.37 -3.94
C ALA A 3 -11.30 -6.22 -3.85
N MET A 4 -12.28 -6.37 -2.96
CA MET A 4 -13.30 -5.34 -2.72
C MET A 4 -12.68 -4.05 -2.14
N THR A 5 -11.72 -4.15 -1.22
CA THR A 5 -11.01 -2.97 -0.70
C THR A 5 -10.21 -2.28 -1.81
N ARG A 6 -9.60 -3.05 -2.72
CA ARG A 6 -8.88 -2.51 -3.87
C ARG A 6 -9.82 -1.81 -4.85
N GLU A 7 -11.00 -2.37 -5.11
CA GLU A 7 -12.03 -1.74 -5.92
C GLU A 7 -12.53 -0.44 -5.29
N LEU A 8 -12.80 -0.44 -3.98
CA LEU A 8 -13.19 0.77 -3.25
C LEU A 8 -12.10 1.85 -3.31
N ALA A 9 -10.83 1.48 -3.18
CA ALA A 9 -9.73 2.43 -3.32
C ALA A 9 -9.76 3.13 -4.69
N VAL A 10 -10.00 2.38 -5.78
CA VAL A 10 -10.15 2.94 -7.12
C VAL A 10 -11.36 3.89 -7.20
N ILE A 11 -12.51 3.51 -6.64
CA ILE A 11 -13.72 4.36 -6.61
C ILE A 11 -13.46 5.68 -5.88
N LEU A 12 -12.66 5.66 -4.81
CA LEU A 12 -12.27 6.84 -4.03
C LEU A 12 -11.15 7.67 -4.70
N GLY A 13 -10.72 7.30 -5.92
CA GLY A 13 -9.64 7.98 -6.64
C GLY A 13 -8.25 7.74 -6.05
N ILE A 14 -8.08 6.70 -5.24
CA ILE A 14 -6.79 6.27 -4.69
C ILE A 14 -6.14 5.32 -5.69
N ASP A 15 -4.89 5.59 -6.06
CA ASP A 15 -4.12 4.68 -6.90
C ASP A 15 -4.03 3.29 -6.23
N PRO A 16 -4.49 2.20 -6.89
CA PRO A 16 -4.50 0.86 -6.30
C PRO A 16 -3.11 0.33 -5.95
N ILE A 17 -2.02 0.90 -6.50
CA ILE A 17 -0.65 0.56 -6.10
C ILE A 17 -0.34 0.96 -4.64
N ARG A 18 -1.14 1.86 -4.04
CA ARG A 18 -1.06 2.24 -2.61
C ARG A 18 -1.58 1.15 -1.67
N LEU A 19 -2.06 0.03 -2.21
CA LEU A 19 -2.55 -1.11 -1.45
C LEU A 19 -1.82 -2.39 -1.90
N ARG A 20 -1.12 -3.04 -0.97
CA ARG A 20 -0.39 -4.30 -1.19
C ARG A 20 -0.71 -5.29 -0.08
N LEU A 21 -0.95 -6.55 -0.44
CA LEU A 21 -1.13 -7.65 0.51
C LEU A 21 0.09 -8.56 0.43
N GLU A 22 0.70 -8.84 1.57
CA GLU A 22 1.85 -9.74 1.68
C GLU A 22 1.66 -10.66 2.88
N TRP A 23 1.94 -11.95 2.68
CA TRP A 23 1.90 -12.95 3.74
C TRP A 23 3.31 -13.12 4.31
N ILE A 24 3.47 -12.75 5.58
CA ILE A 24 4.74 -12.78 6.29
C ILE A 24 4.50 -13.37 7.68
N SER A 25 5.16 -14.47 7.99
CA SER A 25 5.10 -15.13 9.29
C SER A 25 5.92 -14.38 10.35
N SER A 26 5.72 -14.71 11.62
CA SER A 26 6.47 -14.11 12.74
C SER A 26 7.98 -14.41 12.72
N ALA A 27 8.41 -15.46 12.01
CA ALA A 27 9.82 -15.80 11.84
C ALA A 27 10.50 -15.04 10.68
N GLU A 28 9.74 -14.40 9.79
CA GLU A 28 10.24 -13.77 8.57
C GLU A 28 10.55 -12.27 8.74
N GLY A 29 11.21 -11.89 9.85
CA GLY A 29 11.51 -10.49 10.17
C GLY A 29 12.29 -9.75 9.08
N THR A 30 13.28 -10.40 8.47
CA THR A 30 14.07 -9.80 7.37
C THR A 30 13.21 -9.53 6.14
N LYS A 31 12.29 -10.44 5.80
CA LYS A 31 11.35 -10.26 4.68
C LYS A 31 10.40 -9.09 4.95
N PHE A 32 9.88 -8.98 6.17
CA PHE A 32 9.06 -7.83 6.58
C PHE A 32 9.80 -6.50 6.36
N ALA A 33 11.04 -6.40 6.86
CA ALA A 33 11.83 -5.18 6.72
C ALA A 33 12.09 -4.83 5.24
N GLN A 34 12.39 -5.82 4.40
CA GLN A 34 12.59 -5.64 2.97
C GLN A 34 11.30 -5.15 2.28
N VAL A 35 10.19 -5.85 2.48
CA VAL A 35 8.89 -5.52 1.88
C VAL A 35 8.43 -4.12 2.31
N ALA A 36 8.52 -3.80 3.61
CA ALA A 36 8.13 -2.49 4.12
C ALA A 36 8.98 -1.37 3.53
N THR A 37 10.30 -1.59 3.41
CA THR A 37 11.23 -0.62 2.81
C THR A 37 10.93 -0.40 1.34
N GLU A 38 10.76 -1.48 0.56
CA GLU A 38 10.45 -1.43 -0.86
C GLU A 38 9.11 -0.72 -1.10
N PHE A 39 8.06 -1.15 -0.41
CA PHE A 39 6.72 -0.57 -0.55
C PHE A 39 6.69 0.90 -0.16
N THR A 40 7.41 1.29 0.89
CA THR A 40 7.57 2.70 1.27
C THR A 40 8.23 3.51 0.15
N ARG A 41 9.26 2.98 -0.53
CA ARG A 41 9.88 3.65 -1.68
C ARG A 41 8.91 3.80 -2.84
N GLN A 42 8.15 2.75 -3.16
CA GLN A 42 7.14 2.78 -4.23
C GLN A 42 6.07 3.85 -3.95
N VAL A 43 5.52 3.89 -2.72
CA VAL A 43 4.51 4.89 -2.34
C VAL A 43 5.08 6.31 -2.32
N LYS A 44 6.35 6.50 -1.95
CA LYS A 44 7.02 7.80 -2.04
C LYS A 44 7.20 8.27 -3.48
N ALA A 45 7.52 7.37 -4.41
CA ALA A 45 7.76 7.72 -5.82
C ALA A 45 6.51 8.27 -6.52
N ILE A 46 5.32 7.78 -6.17
CA ILE A 46 4.03 8.26 -6.71
C ILE A 46 3.50 9.51 -5.99
N GLY A 47 4.23 10.04 -5.01
CA GLY A 47 3.90 11.27 -4.31
C GLY A 47 2.77 11.17 -3.26
N PRO A 48 2.36 12.31 -2.67
CA PRO A 48 1.35 12.36 -1.62
C PRO A 48 -0.02 11.79 -2.05
N SER A 49 -0.79 11.28 -1.08
CA SER A 49 -2.15 10.81 -1.33
C SER A 49 -3.06 11.94 -1.83
N PRO A 50 -3.93 11.69 -2.83
CA PRO A 50 -4.91 12.68 -3.29
C PRO A 50 -5.88 13.10 -2.19
N LEU A 51 -6.14 12.23 -1.19
CA LEU A 51 -6.99 12.55 -0.05
C LEU A 51 -6.39 13.59 0.90
N ARG A 52 -5.08 13.85 0.86
CA ARG A 52 -4.42 14.85 1.71
C ARG A 52 -4.95 16.27 1.49
N LYS A 53 -5.55 16.55 0.32
CA LYS A 53 -6.14 17.87 0.02
C LYS A 53 -7.56 18.04 0.57
N ALA A 54 -8.22 16.94 0.94
CA ALA A 54 -9.60 16.93 1.41
C ALA A 54 -9.74 16.91 2.94
N ALA A 55 -8.64 16.73 3.66
CA ALA A 55 -8.54 16.78 5.12
C ALA A 55 -7.90 18.10 5.56
#